data_AF-A0A960J5V5-F1
#
_entry.id   AF-A0A960J5V5-F1
#
_cell.length_a   1.000
_cell.length_b   1.000
_cell.length_c   1.000
_cell.angle_alpha   90.00
_cell.angle_beta   90.00
_cell.angle_gamma   90.00
#
_symmetry.space_group_name_H-M   'P 1'
#
loop_
_entity.id
_entity.type
_entity.pdbx_description
1 polymer ?
#
loop_
_entity_poly.entity_id
_entity_poly.type
_entity_poly.pdbx_seq_one_letter_code
_entity_poly.pdbx_strand_id
1 'polypeptide(L)'
;MDHTPAPTDHPRPSADGPPRRRRRRLALLVPVVLGAILLTTAGSCDEKGLGDAPVGERIEGPRDIIVMPDTFANVAVVCDGPVRLYVTTREAAPVAVPDHPACAGEEGAGEG
;
A
#
# COMPACT_ATOMS: atom_id res chain seq x y z
N MET A 1 33.38 -27.11 78.93
CA MET A 1 34.10 -27.63 77.77
C MET A 1 33.84 -26.66 76.64
N ASP A 2 34.76 -25.71 76.51
CA ASP A 2 34.71 -24.59 75.58
C ASP A 2 35.02 -25.06 74.16
N HIS A 3 34.15 -24.71 73.22
CA HIS A 3 34.43 -24.83 71.79
C HIS A 3 34.32 -23.45 71.16
N THR A 4 35.47 -22.81 70.95
CA THR A 4 35.62 -21.60 70.14
C THR A 4 35.70 -22.00 68.67
N PRO A 5 34.74 -21.62 67.81
CA PRO A 5 34.90 -21.81 66.37
C PRO A 5 35.79 -20.71 65.77
N ALA A 6 36.67 -21.11 64.86
CA ALA A 6 37.60 -20.27 64.13
C ALA A 6 36.90 -19.37 63.08
N PRO A 7 37.47 -18.19 62.75
CA PRO A 7 36.90 -17.30 61.74
C PRO A 7 37.07 -17.89 60.33
N THR A 8 35.98 -17.91 59.58
CA THR A 8 35.95 -18.31 58.17
C THR A 8 36.24 -17.10 57.29
N ASP A 9 37.37 -17.13 56.58
CA ASP A 9 37.72 -16.16 55.55
C ASP A 9 36.79 -16.33 54.34
N HIS A 10 35.98 -15.30 54.06
CA HIS A 10 35.23 -15.22 52.82
C HIS A 10 36.06 -14.54 51.73
N PRO A 11 36.20 -15.14 50.54
CA PRO A 11 36.89 -14.50 49.43
C PRO A 11 36.10 -13.28 48.94
N ARG A 12 36.79 -12.13 48.84
CA ARG A 12 36.25 -10.91 48.22
C ARG A 12 36.00 -11.15 46.72
N PRO A 13 34.85 -10.75 46.16
CA PRO A 13 34.66 -10.77 44.71
C PRO A 13 35.56 -9.72 44.04
N SER A 14 36.44 -10.19 43.16
CA SER A 14 37.23 -9.37 42.24
C SER A 14 36.31 -8.65 41.27
N ALA A 15 36.29 -7.32 41.33
CA ALA A 15 35.54 -6.47 40.42
C ALA A 15 36.24 -6.35 39.06
N ASP A 16 36.11 -7.37 38.20
CA ASP A 16 36.45 -7.25 36.79
C ASP A 16 35.32 -6.54 36.03
N GLY A 17 35.36 -5.21 36.08
CA GLY A 17 34.56 -4.37 35.20
C GLY A 17 35.14 -4.40 33.77
N PRO A 18 34.36 -4.68 32.73
CA PRO A 18 34.89 -4.70 31.36
C PRO A 18 35.37 -3.30 30.93
N PRO A 19 36.38 -3.22 30.04
CA PRO A 19 37.04 -1.97 29.69
C PRO A 19 36.07 -1.01 29.00
N ARG A 20 35.79 0.12 29.68
CA ARG A 20 34.89 1.22 29.25
C ARG A 20 35.17 1.75 27.83
N ARG A 21 36.35 1.48 27.24
CA ARG A 21 36.74 1.92 25.89
C ARG A 21 35.98 1.24 24.74
N ARG A 22 35.55 -0.02 24.88
CA ARG A 22 34.80 -0.72 23.81
C ARG A 22 33.37 -0.20 23.64
N ARG A 23 32.74 0.24 24.73
CA ARG A 23 31.36 0.78 24.70
C ARG A 23 31.23 2.08 23.92
N ARG A 24 32.27 2.93 23.91
CA ARG A 24 32.23 4.20 23.16
C ARG A 24 32.27 4.01 21.65
N ARG A 25 33.00 3.01 21.15
CA ARG A 25 33.03 2.71 19.71
C ARG A 25 31.72 2.08 19.24
N LEU A 26 31.10 1.23 20.07
CA LEU A 26 29.79 0.65 19.76
C LEU A 26 28.67 1.71 19.75
N ALA A 27 28.72 2.67 20.68
CA ALA A 27 27.73 3.75 20.77
C ALA A 27 27.70 4.67 19.54
N LEU A 28 28.81 4.80 18.81
CA LEU A 28 28.87 5.59 17.58
C LEU A 28 28.47 4.80 16.33
N LEU A 29 28.51 3.46 16.37
CA LEU A 29 28.14 2.62 15.22
C LEU A 29 26.62 2.55 15.02
N VAL A 30 25.84 2.52 16.10
CA VAL A 30 24.38 2.44 16.04
C VAL A 30 23.74 3.60 15.24
N PRO A 31 24.03 4.89 15.51
CA PRO A 31 23.42 5.98 14.75
C PRO A 31 23.87 6.02 13.29
N VAL A 32 25.11 5.58 12.99
CA VAL A 32 25.63 5.51 11.62
C VAL A 32 24.91 4.44 10.81
N VAL A 33 24.73 3.25 11.39
CA VAL A 33 24.00 2.15 10.74
C VAL A 33 22.53 2.51 10.55
N LEU A 34 21.89 3.11 11.56
CA LEU A 34 20.50 3.54 11.48
C LEU A 34 20.30 4.65 10.41
N GLY A 35 21.23 5.60 10.35
CA GLY A 35 21.24 6.63 9.31
C GLY A 35 21.44 6.06 7.91
N ALA A 36 22.35 5.10 7.74
CA ALA A 36 22.55 4.42 6.47
C ALA A 36 21.30 3.66 6.00
N ILE A 37 20.61 2.96 6.90
CA ILE A 37 19.35 2.27 6.59
C ILE A 37 18.30 3.28 6.11
N LEU A 38 18.09 4.37 6.84
CA LEU A 38 17.11 5.41 6.47
C LEU A 38 17.43 6.08 5.13
N LEU A 39 18.71 6.31 4.81
CA LEU A 39 19.10 6.84 3.50
C LEU A 39 18.85 5.83 2.36
N THR A 40 19.03 4.52 2.60
CA THR A 40 18.80 3.50 1.57
C THR A 40 17.33 3.16 1.32
N THR A 41 16.43 3.41 2.27
CA THR A 41 14.99 3.10 2.11
C THR A 41 14.15 4.25 1.54
N ALA A 42 14.71 5.45 1.37
CA ALA A 42 13.98 6.60 0.83
C ALA A 42 13.80 6.57 -0.70
N GLY A 43 14.41 5.60 -1.38
CA GLY A 43 14.33 5.42 -2.83
C GLY A 43 13.60 4.14 -3.23
N SER A 44 12.37 3.92 -2.78
CA SER A 44 11.46 3.06 -3.53
C SER A 44 10.92 3.87 -4.72
N CYS A 45 11.81 4.20 -5.65
CA CYS A 45 11.44 4.65 -6.98
C CYS A 45 10.87 3.41 -7.68
N ASP A 46 9.56 3.40 -7.83
CA ASP A 46 8.82 2.36 -8.53
C ASP A 46 9.34 2.26 -9.98
N GLU A 47 10.20 1.27 -10.25
CA GLU A 47 10.88 1.11 -11.55
C GLU A 47 9.97 0.52 -12.64
N LYS A 48 8.67 0.39 -12.39
CA LYS A 48 7.71 0.02 -13.44
C LYS A 48 6.48 0.88 -13.28
N GLY A 49 6.18 1.63 -14.34
CA GLY A 49 4.91 2.34 -14.54
C GLY A 49 3.71 1.41 -14.47
N LEU A 50 3.37 1.00 -13.26
CA LEU A 50 2.05 0.65 -12.77
C LEU A 50 1.44 1.87 -12.06
N GLY A 51 1.92 3.07 -12.40
CA GLY A 51 1.12 4.27 -12.17
C GLY A 51 -0.26 3.95 -12.72
N ASP A 52 -1.26 3.98 -11.84
CA ASP A 52 -2.64 3.66 -12.14
C ASP A 52 -2.95 4.15 -13.55
N ALA A 53 -3.37 3.25 -14.45
CA ALA A 53 -3.74 3.61 -15.81
C ALA A 53 -4.55 4.91 -15.69
N PRO A 54 -4.15 5.98 -16.40
CA PRO A 54 -4.69 7.31 -16.16
C PRO A 54 -6.20 7.15 -16.06
N VAL A 55 -6.73 7.43 -14.87
CA VAL A 55 -8.16 7.39 -14.65
C VAL A 55 -8.70 8.47 -15.58
N GLY A 56 -9.14 8.03 -16.77
CA GLY A 56 -9.72 8.91 -17.77
C GLY A 56 -10.87 9.67 -17.14
N GLU A 57 -11.30 10.74 -17.80
CA GLU A 57 -12.45 11.52 -17.36
C GLU A 57 -13.58 10.59 -16.92
N ARG A 58 -13.98 10.77 -15.66
CA ARG A 58 -15.04 9.95 -15.10
C ARG A 58 -16.31 10.38 -15.80
N ILE A 59 -16.89 9.48 -16.58
CA ILE A 59 -18.19 9.71 -17.19
C ILE A 59 -19.23 9.70 -16.05
N GLU A 60 -19.55 10.89 -15.53
CA GLU A 60 -20.54 11.10 -14.47
C GLU A 60 -21.98 11.27 -15.01
N GLY A 61 -22.17 10.98 -16.30
CA GLY A 61 -23.47 11.02 -16.96
C GLY A 61 -24.50 10.01 -16.41
N PRO A 62 -25.79 10.22 -16.74
CA PRO A 62 -26.85 9.27 -16.42
C PRO A 62 -26.52 7.88 -17.00
N ARG A 63 -26.77 6.84 -16.21
CA ARG A 63 -26.53 5.45 -16.60
C ARG A 63 -27.72 4.59 -16.22
N ASP A 64 -28.12 3.73 -17.15
CA ASP A 64 -29.13 2.71 -16.89
C ASP A 64 -28.44 1.50 -16.29
N ILE A 65 -28.93 1.04 -15.14
CA ILE A 65 -28.48 -0.20 -14.51
C ILE A 65 -29.58 -1.23 -14.63
N ILE A 66 -29.35 -2.24 -15.47
CA ILE A 66 -30.24 -3.37 -15.64
C ILE A 66 -29.81 -4.45 -14.64
N VAL A 67 -30.61 -4.60 -13.59
CA VAL A 67 -30.38 -5.61 -12.54
C VAL A 67 -30.99 -6.93 -12.96
N MET A 68 -30.18 -7.99 -12.96
CA MET A 68 -30.62 -9.36 -13.22
C MET A 68 -30.79 -10.12 -11.89
N PRO A 69 -32.03 -10.43 -11.47
CA PRO A 69 -32.30 -11.00 -10.14
C PRO A 69 -31.92 -12.48 -10.02
N ASP A 70 -31.68 -13.14 -11.14
CA ASP A 70 -31.37 -14.57 -11.27
C ASP A 70 -29.87 -14.88 -11.14
N THR A 71 -29.10 -14.01 -10.49
CA THR A 71 -27.64 -14.09 -10.28
C THR A 71 -26.79 -13.97 -11.56
N PHE A 72 -27.40 -13.64 -12.69
CA PHE A 72 -26.68 -13.24 -13.89
C PHE A 72 -26.02 -11.86 -13.72
N ALA A 73 -25.05 -11.55 -14.58
CA ALA A 73 -24.26 -10.32 -14.47
C ALA A 73 -25.15 -9.10 -14.68
N ASN A 74 -25.13 -8.12 -13.77
CA ASN A 74 -25.81 -6.84 -14.02
C ASN A 74 -25.16 -6.13 -15.20
N VAL A 75 -25.94 -5.32 -15.92
CA VAL A 75 -25.47 -4.55 -17.08
C VAL A 75 -25.66 -3.07 -16.81
N ALA A 76 -24.57 -2.32 -16.90
CA ALA A 76 -24.57 -0.87 -16.96
C ALA A 76 -24.54 -0.43 -18.42
N VAL A 77 -25.42 0.51 -18.77
CA VAL A 77 -25.51 1.10 -20.10
C VAL A 77 -25.26 2.59 -19.99
N VAL A 78 -24.30 3.08 -20.76
CA VAL A 78 -23.89 4.49 -20.77
C VAL A 78 -23.59 4.91 -22.21
N CYS A 79 -23.76 6.19 -22.51
CA CYS A 79 -23.34 6.78 -23.76
C CYS A 79 -22.00 7.50 -23.56
N ASP A 80 -21.13 7.40 -24.56
CA ASP A 80 -19.88 8.15 -24.68
C ASP A 80 -19.88 8.78 -26.08
N GLY A 81 -20.33 10.03 -26.16
CA GLY A 81 -20.69 10.68 -27.42
C GLY A 81 -21.72 9.87 -28.20
N PRO A 82 -21.48 9.54 -29.50
CA PRO A 82 -22.41 8.74 -30.31
C PRO A 82 -22.35 7.24 -30.00
N VAL A 83 -21.45 6.79 -29.12
CA VAL A 83 -21.21 5.37 -28.82
C VAL A 83 -22.01 4.94 -27.60
N ARG A 84 -22.74 3.82 -27.70
CA ARG A 84 -23.38 3.17 -26.55
C ARG A 84 -22.50 2.06 -26.01
N LEU A 85 -22.14 2.15 -24.74
CA LEU A 85 -21.32 1.19 -24.03
C LEU A 85 -22.19 0.30 -23.15
N TYR A 86 -21.94 -1.01 -23.20
CA TYR A 86 -22.53 -2.01 -22.32
C TYR A 86 -21.41 -2.65 -21.51
N VAL A 87 -21.49 -2.48 -20.18
CA VAL A 87 -20.51 -3.00 -19.23
C VAL A 87 -21.21 -3.95 -18.29
N THR A 88 -20.63 -5.14 -18.10
CA THR A 88 -21.20 -6.12 -17.16
C THR A 88 -20.40 -6.15 -15.87
N THR A 89 -21.03 -6.55 -14.76
CA THR A 89 -20.33 -6.72 -13.49
C THR A 89 -19.48 -8.00 -13.40
N ARG A 90 -19.49 -8.84 -14.44
CA ARG A 90 -18.58 -10.00 -14.55
C ARG A 90 -17.36 -9.62 -15.39
N GLU A 91 -16.31 -10.43 -15.27
CA GLU A 91 -15.08 -10.28 -16.04
C GLU A 91 -15.34 -10.63 -17.52
N ALA A 92 -15.79 -9.63 -18.26
CA ALA A 92 -16.08 -9.69 -19.69
C ALA A 92 -15.67 -8.37 -20.34
N ALA A 93 -15.27 -8.44 -21.61
CA ALA A 93 -14.97 -7.24 -22.38
C ALA A 93 -16.23 -6.38 -22.55
N PRO A 94 -16.15 -5.05 -22.37
CA PRO A 94 -17.23 -4.13 -22.71
C PRO A 94 -17.63 -4.25 -24.18
N VAL A 95 -18.91 -4.03 -24.46
CA VAL A 95 -19.42 -3.94 -25.84
C VAL A 95 -19.67 -2.48 -26.18
N ALA A 96 -19.06 -2.01 -27.26
CA ALA A 96 -19.25 -0.66 -27.80
C ALA A 96 -20.05 -0.72 -29.09
N VAL A 97 -21.15 0.02 -29.15
CA VAL A 97 -22.00 0.15 -30.33
C VAL A 97 -21.91 1.60 -30.83
N PRO A 98 -21.19 1.86 -31.94
CA PRO A 98 -21.08 3.20 -32.49
C PRO A 98 -22.41 3.68 -33.11
N ASP A 99 -22.57 4.99 -33.20
CA ASP A 99 -23.71 5.69 -33.82
C ASP A 99 -25.08 5.20 -33.32
N HIS A 100 -25.19 4.91 -32.03
CA HIS A 100 -26.42 4.39 -31.45
C HIS A 100 -27.47 5.50 -31.37
N PRO A 101 -28.70 5.33 -31.91
CA PRO A 101 -29.69 6.41 -31.99
C PRO A 101 -30.10 6.97 -30.63
N ALA A 102 -30.05 6.15 -29.58
CA ALA A 102 -30.33 6.59 -28.22
C ALA A 102 -29.22 7.48 -27.59
N CYS A 103 -28.05 7.60 -28.24
CA CYS A 103 -26.97 8.50 -27.84
C CYS A 103 -26.87 9.75 -28.75
N ALA A 104 -27.78 9.89 -29.74
CA ALA A 104 -27.75 10.97 -30.74
C ALA A 104 -28.17 12.36 -30.21
N GLY A 105 -28.21 12.55 -28.89
CA GLY A 105 -28.61 13.81 -28.25
C GLY A 105 -27.74 14.22 -27.06
N GLU A 106 -26.66 13.50 -26.78
CA GLU A 106 -25.77 13.77 -25.64
C GLU A 106 -24.49 14.54 -26.04
N GLU A 107 -24.55 15.38 -27.07
CA GLU A 107 -23.45 16.27 -27.51
C GLU A 107 -23.07 17.35 -26.47
N GLY A 108 -23.47 17.25 -25.19
CA GLY A 108 -23.21 18.28 -24.19
C GLY A 108 -23.36 17.89 -22.72
N ALA A 109 -23.34 16.61 -22.35
CA ALA A 109 -23.49 16.17 -20.95
C ALA A 109 -22.17 15.84 -20.23
N GLY A 110 -21.03 16.33 -20.75
CA GLY A 110 -19.68 16.06 -20.25
C GLY A 110 -18.87 17.31 -19.85
N GLU A 111 -19.50 18.47 -19.68
CA GLU A 111 -18.87 19.64 -19.04
C GLU A 111 -19.51 19.88 -17.67
N GLY A 112 -18.83 19.48 -16.60
CA GLY A 112 -19.25 19.70 -15.22
C GLY A 112 -18.19 19.30 -14.21
#